data_AF-A0A7J4K115-F1
#
_entry.id   AF-A0A7J4K115-F1
#
_cell.length_a   1.000
_cell.length_b   1.000
_cell.length_c   1.000
_cell.angle_alpha   90.00
_cell.angle_beta   90.00
_cell.angle_gamma   90.00
#
_symmetry.space_group_name_H-M   'P 1'
#
loop_
_entity.id
_entity.type
_entity.pdbx_description
1 polymer ?
#
loop_
_entity_poly.entity_id
_entity_poly.type
_entity_poly.pdbx_seq_one_letter_code
_entity_poly.pdbx_strand_id
1 'polypeptide(L)'
;MKNSVALCILAMTFYALEIALTDWKLSKISPKAITLFYALGVATLAGINLIFAKEIKFPQGTEWGFTALMVVVSFVAALAHFAAIHNGCGAVMLTMFYCLMPVVASLFSVLFKLESPDWRTAAAWILAVLALYLASTGKTGTG
;
A
#
# COMPACT_ATOMS: atom_id res chain seq x y z
N MET A 1 -15.25 9.17 -14.07
CA MET A 1 -14.20 8.18 -14.41
C MET A 1 -12.86 8.82 -14.76
N LYS A 2 -12.73 9.69 -15.78
CA LYS A 2 -11.42 10.23 -16.22
C LYS A 2 -10.64 10.98 -15.11
N ASN A 3 -11.32 11.81 -14.30
CA ASN A 3 -10.66 12.55 -13.21
C ASN A 3 -10.20 11.63 -12.06
N SER A 4 -11.01 10.63 -11.69
CA SER A 4 -10.65 9.67 -10.63
C SER A 4 -9.43 8.83 -11.02
N VAL A 5 -9.36 8.38 -12.28
CA VAL A 5 -8.20 7.65 -12.79
C VAL A 5 -6.94 8.53 -12.79
N ALA A 6 -7.04 9.79 -13.21
CA ALA A 6 -5.92 10.72 -13.16
C ALA A 6 -5.40 10.95 -11.72
N LEU A 7 -6.31 11.09 -10.74
CA LEU A 7 -5.94 11.20 -9.33
C LEU A 7 -5.27 9.93 -8.80
N CYS A 8 -5.72 8.75 -9.21
CA CYS A 8 -5.06 7.48 -8.87
C CYS A 8 -3.65 7.40 -9.46
N ILE A 9 -3.46 7.80 -10.72
CA ILE A 9 -2.14 7.85 -11.36
C ILE A 9 -1.21 8.79 -10.60
N LEU A 10 -1.70 9.98 -10.25
CA LEU A 10 -0.93 10.94 -9.46
C LEU A 10 -0.52 10.35 -8.10
N ALA A 11 -1.46 9.75 -7.38
CA ALA A 11 -1.21 9.11 -6.09
C ALA A 11 -0.17 7.98 -6.20
N MET A 12 -0.26 7.13 -7.23
CA MET A 12 0.72 6.08 -7.48
C MET A 12 2.12 6.63 -7.77
N THR A 13 2.23 7.73 -8.52
CA THR A 13 3.52 8.38 -8.79
C THR A 13 4.17 8.92 -7.51
N PHE A 14 3.39 9.59 -6.65
CA PHE A 14 3.89 10.07 -5.35
C PHE A 14 4.25 8.91 -4.43
N TYR A 15 3.49 7.84 -4.44
CA TYR A 15 3.80 6.63 -3.69
C TYR A 15 5.11 5.98 -4.17
N ALA A 16 5.30 5.82 -5.49
CA ALA A 16 6.55 5.30 -6.04
C ALA A 16 7.76 6.21 -5.71
N LEU A 17 7.58 7.54 -5.73
CA LEU A 17 8.60 8.50 -5.33
C LEU A 17 8.95 8.35 -3.83
N GLU A 18 7.96 8.20 -2.96
CA GLU A 18 8.17 7.95 -1.53
C GLU A 18 9.04 6.70 -1.30
N ILE A 19 8.74 5.60 -1.98
CA ILE A 19 9.50 4.36 -1.86
C ILE A 19 10.95 4.55 -2.34
N ALA A 20 11.13 5.20 -3.50
CA ALA A 20 12.46 5.45 -4.05
C ALA A 20 13.31 6.36 -3.16
N LEU A 21 12.73 7.44 -2.62
CA LEU A 21 13.41 8.35 -1.70
C LEU A 21 13.76 7.65 -0.38
N THR A 22 12.84 6.83 0.12
CA THR A 22 13.05 6.08 1.35
C THR A 22 14.20 5.08 1.20
N ASP A 23 14.24 4.34 0.10
CA ASP A 23 15.33 3.42 -0.22
C ASP A 23 16.69 4.15 -0.36
N TRP A 24 16.69 5.27 -1.08
CA TRP A 24 17.91 6.03 -1.36
C TRP A 24 18.48 6.76 -0.12
N LYS A 25 17.63 7.42 0.67
CA LYS A 25 18.06 8.37 1.71
C LYS A 25 17.71 7.95 3.12
N LEU A 26 16.65 7.18 3.32
CA LEU A 26 16.10 6.92 4.65
C LEU A 26 16.29 5.47 5.10
N SER A 27 16.82 4.58 4.25
CA SER A 27 17.05 3.16 4.57
C SER A 27 17.91 2.93 5.82
N LYS A 28 18.75 3.88 6.22
CA LYS A 28 19.57 3.79 7.45
C LYS A 28 18.83 4.24 8.72
N ILE A 29 17.71 4.93 8.60
CA ILE A 29 16.93 5.39 9.75
C ILE A 29 16.08 4.22 10.26
N SER A 30 15.87 4.18 11.58
CA SER A 30 15.02 3.16 12.21
C SER A 30 13.63 3.11 11.56
N PRO A 31 13.13 1.93 11.12
CA PRO A 31 11.80 1.78 10.55
C PRO A 31 10.69 2.33 11.45
N LYS A 32 10.84 2.14 12.77
CA LYS A 32 9.88 2.65 13.77
C LYS A 32 9.79 4.17 13.76
N ALA A 33 10.94 4.84 13.63
CA ALA A 33 11.01 6.30 13.59
C ALA A 33 10.39 6.85 12.30
N ILE A 34 10.74 6.28 11.13
CA ILE A 34 10.13 6.67 9.86
C ILE A 34 8.62 6.46 9.88
N THR A 35 8.16 5.31 10.38
CA THR A 35 6.72 4.99 10.49
C THR A 35 5.99 6.04 11.34
N LEU A 36 6.57 6.45 12.47
CA LEU A 36 5.99 7.47 13.33
C LEU A 36 5.92 8.82 12.62
N PHE A 37 7.02 9.28 11.99
CA PHE A 37 7.02 10.55 11.26
C PHE A 37 6.07 10.54 10.07
N TYR A 38 5.99 9.42 9.35
CA TYR A 38 5.02 9.20 8.27
C TYR A 38 3.59 9.33 8.80
N ALA A 39 3.24 8.62 9.88
CA ALA A 39 1.91 8.66 10.47
C ALA A 39 1.53 10.07 10.96
N LEU A 40 2.46 10.79 11.59
CA LEU A 40 2.25 12.18 12.02
C LEU A 40 2.05 13.13 10.82
N GLY A 41 2.83 12.95 9.75
CA GLY A 41 2.68 13.72 8.51
C GLY A 41 1.32 13.48 7.85
N VAL A 42 0.90 12.22 7.72
CA VAL A 42 -0.42 11.84 7.19
C VAL A 42 -1.54 12.41 8.06
N ALA A 43 -1.44 12.29 9.38
CA ALA A 43 -2.44 12.84 10.31
C ALA A 43 -2.54 14.37 10.21
N THR A 44 -1.41 15.07 10.05
CA THR A 44 -1.37 16.53 9.88
C THR A 44 -2.05 16.95 8.59
N LEU A 45 -1.71 16.30 7.46
CA LEU A 45 -2.33 16.59 6.16
C LEU A 45 -3.82 16.25 6.16
N ALA A 46 -4.22 15.15 6.81
CA ALA A 46 -5.62 14.80 7.01
C ALA A 46 -6.36 15.86 7.84
N GLY A 47 -5.74 16.36 8.91
CA GLY A 47 -6.25 17.46 9.73
C GLY A 47 -6.44 18.75 8.93
N ILE A 48 -5.47 19.12 8.09
CA ILE A 48 -5.59 20.27 7.18
C ILE A 48 -6.75 20.05 6.19
N ASN A 49 -6.85 18.85 5.61
CA ASN A 49 -7.92 18.53 4.67
C ASN A 49 -9.32 18.60 5.33
N LEU A 50 -9.43 18.26 6.61
CA LEU A 50 -10.68 18.42 7.36
C LEU A 50 -11.12 19.89 7.49
N ILE A 51 -10.18 20.85 7.56
CA ILE A 51 -10.51 22.29 7.62
C ILE A 51 -11.18 22.76 6.31
N PHE A 52 -10.79 22.18 5.18
CA PHE A 52 -11.33 22.52 3.85
C PHE A 52 -12.51 21.64 3.43
N ALA A 53 -12.88 20.65 4.23
CA ALA A 53 -13.98 19.74 3.92
C ALA A 53 -15.32 20.48 3.99
N LYS A 54 -16.11 20.40 2.90
CA LYS A 54 -17.46 20.99 2.84
C LYS A 54 -18.46 20.28 3.76
N GLU A 55 -18.23 19.00 4.05
CA GLU A 55 -19.05 18.17 4.90
C GLU A 55 -18.14 17.19 5.65
N ILE A 56 -18.32 17.04 6.96
CA ILE A 56 -17.58 16.08 7.79
C ILE A 56 -18.59 15.06 8.32
N LYS A 57 -18.40 13.79 7.93
CA LYS A 57 -19.17 12.66 8.44
C LYS A 57 -18.33 11.91 9.45
N PHE A 58 -18.73 11.99 10.71
CA PHE A 58 -18.09 11.23 11.77
C PHE A 58 -18.60 9.79 11.76
N PRO A 59 -17.72 8.79 12.05
CA PRO A 59 -18.14 7.41 12.22
C PRO A 59 -19.23 7.29 13.29
N GLN A 60 -20.19 6.38 13.10
CA GLN A 60 -21.25 6.10 14.07
C GLN A 60 -21.30 4.61 14.44
N GLY A 61 -21.62 4.33 15.71
CA GLY A 61 -21.80 2.95 16.20
C GLY A 61 -20.59 2.05 15.93
N THR A 62 -20.81 0.97 15.18
CA THR A 62 -19.78 -0.03 14.85
C THR A 62 -18.69 0.49 13.90
N GLU A 63 -18.92 1.61 13.20
CA GLU A 63 -17.94 2.19 12.28
C GLU A 63 -16.67 2.68 12.99
N TRP A 64 -16.76 3.03 14.27
CA TRP A 64 -15.59 3.34 15.10
C TRP A 64 -14.65 2.15 15.25
N GLY A 65 -15.19 0.94 15.41
CA GLY A 65 -14.41 -0.29 15.50
C GLY A 65 -13.61 -0.53 14.22
N PHE A 66 -14.24 -0.36 13.05
CA PHE A 66 -13.55 -0.49 11.77
C PHE A 66 -12.54 0.62 11.53
N THR A 67 -12.83 1.85 11.97
CA THR A 67 -11.88 2.96 11.89
C THR A 67 -10.63 2.67 12.73
N ALA A 68 -10.80 2.21 13.98
CA ALA A 68 -9.68 1.81 14.83
C ALA A 68 -8.88 0.65 14.23
N LEU A 69 -9.56 -0.36 13.67
CA LEU A 69 -8.91 -1.47 12.97
C LEU A 69 -8.09 -0.97 11.77
N MET A 70 -8.64 -0.06 10.97
CA MET A 70 -7.93 0.54 9.83
C MET A 70 -6.69 1.31 10.25
N VAL A 71 -6.72 2.02 11.37
CA VAL A 71 -5.53 2.70 11.93
C VAL A 71 -4.45 1.66 12.28
N VAL A 72 -4.81 0.58 12.98
CA VAL A 72 -3.85 -0.47 13.37
C VAL A 72 -3.27 -1.17 12.14
N VAL A 73 -4.11 -1.60 11.20
CA VAL A 73 -3.66 -2.28 9.98
C VAL A 73 -2.77 -1.37 9.13
N SER A 74 -3.12 -0.09 8.99
CA SER A 74 -2.30 0.88 8.24
C SER A 74 -0.95 1.12 8.91
N PHE A 75 -0.91 1.21 10.23
CA PHE A 75 0.34 1.38 10.98
C PHE A 75 1.26 0.16 10.85
N VAL A 76 0.71 -1.06 10.97
CA VAL A 76 1.46 -2.30 10.79
C VAL A 76 1.97 -2.42 9.35
N ALA A 77 1.15 -2.07 8.36
CA ALA A 77 1.55 -2.08 6.96
C ALA A 77 2.69 -1.10 6.67
N ALA A 78 2.62 0.13 7.21
CA ALA A 78 3.69 1.12 7.09
C ALA A 78 4.98 0.65 7.79
N LEU A 79 4.88 0.05 8.98
CA LEU A 79 6.05 -0.50 9.67
C LEU A 79 6.71 -1.62 8.86
N ALA A 80 5.92 -2.56 8.32
CA ALA A 80 6.42 -3.64 7.47
C ALA A 80 7.06 -3.10 6.18
N HIS A 81 6.45 -2.07 5.57
CA HIS A 81 6.98 -1.37 4.41
C HIS A 81 8.39 -0.82 4.68
N PHE A 82 8.53 0.02 5.71
CA PHE A 82 9.81 0.64 6.05
C PHE A 82 10.84 -0.39 6.55
N ALA A 83 10.42 -1.45 7.24
CA ALA A 83 11.29 -2.53 7.65
C ALA A 83 11.86 -3.30 6.45
N ALA A 84 11.05 -3.55 5.41
CA ALA A 84 11.53 -4.22 4.20
C ALA A 84 12.61 -3.40 3.48
N ILE A 85 12.44 -2.07 3.39
CA ILE A 85 13.44 -1.16 2.82
C ILE A 85 14.72 -1.16 3.68
N HIS A 86 14.58 -1.04 4.99
CA HIS A 86 15.72 -1.05 5.93
C HIS A 86 16.54 -2.35 5.85
N ASN A 87 15.89 -3.48 5.58
CA ASN A 87 16.51 -4.78 5.40
C ASN A 87 17.04 -5.04 3.97
N GLY A 88 17.06 -4.03 3.10
CA GLY A 88 17.70 -4.13 1.78
C GLY A 88 16.87 -4.81 0.68
N CYS A 89 15.54 -4.90 0.83
CA CYS A 89 14.66 -5.40 -0.24
C CYS A 89 14.82 -4.56 -1.53
N GLY A 90 15.03 -3.25 -1.37
CA GLY A 90 15.14 -2.28 -2.45
C GLY A 90 13.78 -1.88 -3.03
N ALA A 91 13.69 -0.64 -3.52
CA ALA A 91 12.44 -0.04 -3.99
C ALA A 91 11.74 -0.86 -5.09
N VAL A 92 12.50 -1.39 -6.05
CA VAL A 92 11.96 -2.15 -7.20
C VAL A 92 11.36 -3.47 -6.75
N MET A 93 12.02 -4.22 -5.87
CA MET A 93 11.49 -5.51 -5.43
C MET A 93 10.24 -5.30 -4.57
N LEU A 94 10.25 -4.30 -3.68
CA LEU A 94 9.11 -3.98 -2.83
C LEU A 94 7.87 -3.56 -3.63
N THR A 95 8.05 -2.71 -4.65
CA THR A 95 6.95 -2.31 -5.55
C THR A 95 6.40 -3.47 -6.36
N MET A 96 7.23 -4.44 -6.77
CA MET A 96 6.76 -5.66 -7.42
C MET A 96 5.87 -6.51 -6.51
N PHE A 97 6.20 -6.63 -5.21
CA PHE A 97 5.30 -7.27 -4.26
C PHE A 97 3.98 -6.52 -4.10
N TYR A 98 3.98 -5.19 -4.21
CA TYR A 98 2.76 -4.39 -4.15
C TYR A 98 1.85 -4.56 -5.37
N CYS A 99 2.38 -5.02 -6.51
CA CYS A 99 1.55 -5.45 -7.64
C CYS A 99 0.63 -6.64 -7.30
N LEU A 100 0.85 -7.36 -6.19
CA LEU A 100 -0.08 -8.39 -5.69
C LEU A 100 -1.23 -7.84 -4.85
N MET A 101 -1.21 -6.57 -4.43
CA MET A 101 -2.30 -6.00 -3.63
C MET A 101 -3.69 -6.17 -4.27
N PRO A 102 -3.89 -6.01 -5.59
CA PRO A 102 -5.18 -6.27 -6.23
C PRO A 102 -5.62 -7.74 -6.13
N VAL A 103 -4.67 -8.69 -6.17
CA VAL A 103 -4.95 -10.12 -5.99
C VAL A 103 -5.41 -10.38 -4.56
N VAL A 104 -4.70 -9.86 -3.56
CA VAL A 104 -5.09 -10.00 -2.15
C VAL A 104 -6.42 -9.32 -1.85
N ALA A 105 -6.67 -8.13 -2.42
CA ALA A 105 -7.91 -7.40 -2.25
C ALA A 105 -9.10 -8.14 -2.87
N SER A 106 -8.94 -8.68 -4.08
CA SER A 106 -9.99 -9.49 -4.71
C SER A 106 -10.22 -10.81 -3.97
N LEU A 107 -9.18 -11.47 -3.45
CA LEU A 107 -9.33 -12.62 -2.55
C LEU A 107 -10.14 -12.27 -1.29
N PHE A 108 -9.90 -11.11 -0.68
CA PHE A 108 -10.70 -10.65 0.44
C PHE A 108 -12.16 -10.37 0.07
N SER A 109 -12.45 -9.89 -1.15
CA SER A 109 -13.83 -9.81 -1.64
C SER A 109 -14.46 -11.21 -1.76
N VAL A 110 -13.74 -12.21 -2.26
CA VAL A 110 -14.25 -13.60 -2.30
C VAL A 110 -14.54 -14.11 -0.89
N LEU A 111 -13.64 -13.88 0.06
CA LEU A 111 -13.75 -14.41 1.42
C LEU A 111 -14.82 -13.70 2.26
N PHE A 112 -14.87 -12.38 2.21
CA PHE A 112 -15.74 -11.58 3.08
C PHE A 112 -17.07 -11.17 2.44
N LYS A 113 -17.13 -11.07 1.11
CA LYS A 113 -18.36 -10.74 0.38
C LYS A 113 -18.97 -11.93 -0.35
N LEU A 114 -18.32 -13.10 -0.31
CA LEU A 114 -18.76 -14.32 -0.99
C LEU A 114 -18.96 -14.12 -2.50
N GLU A 115 -18.22 -13.17 -3.09
CA GLU A 115 -18.23 -12.91 -4.52
C GLU A 115 -17.43 -14.02 -5.23
N SER A 116 -18.04 -14.79 -6.13
CA SER A 116 -17.32 -15.79 -6.92
C SER A 116 -16.44 -15.08 -7.97
N PRO A 117 -15.12 -15.32 -8.03
CA PRO A 117 -14.26 -14.69 -9.02
C PRO A 117 -14.62 -15.21 -10.41
N ASP A 118 -14.72 -14.30 -11.38
CA ASP A 118 -14.84 -14.70 -12.77
C ASP A 118 -13.52 -15.28 -13.31
N TRP A 119 -13.58 -15.94 -14.46
CA TRP A 119 -12.40 -16.56 -15.06
C TRP A 119 -11.29 -15.54 -15.40
N ARG A 120 -11.67 -14.27 -15.65
CA ARG A 120 -10.73 -13.18 -15.95
C ARG A 120 -9.92 -12.80 -14.72
N THR A 121 -10.58 -12.72 -13.57
CA THR A 121 -9.98 -12.46 -12.26
C THR A 121 -9.04 -13.60 -11.90
N ALA A 122 -9.47 -14.85 -12.06
CA ALA A 122 -8.62 -16.01 -11.82
C ALA A 122 -7.37 -16.02 -12.73
N ALA A 123 -7.52 -15.70 -14.02
CA ALA A 123 -6.40 -15.58 -14.95
C ALA A 123 -5.43 -14.45 -14.54
N ALA A 124 -5.96 -13.30 -14.11
CA ALA A 124 -5.15 -12.19 -13.63
C ALA A 124 -4.33 -12.57 -12.37
N TRP A 125 -4.90 -13.35 -11.46
CA TRP A 125 -4.18 -13.86 -10.29
C TRP A 125 -2.99 -14.74 -10.68
N ILE A 126 -3.20 -15.67 -11.60
CA ILE A 126 -2.15 -16.57 -12.09
C ILE A 126 -1.02 -15.77 -12.74
N LEU A 127 -1.36 -14.81 -13.61
CA LEU A 127 -0.39 -13.96 -14.29
C LEU A 127 0.41 -13.10 -13.30
N ALA A 128 -0.23 -12.57 -12.26
CA ALA A 128 0.43 -11.78 -11.23
C ALA A 128 1.44 -12.61 -10.42
N VAL A 129 1.08 -13.83 -10.04
CA VAL A 129 1.99 -14.77 -9.35
C VAL A 129 3.16 -15.16 -10.24
N LEU A 130 2.90 -15.44 -11.52
CA LEU A 130 3.94 -15.78 -12.49
C LEU A 130 4.92 -14.63 -12.72
N ALA A 131 4.40 -13.39 -12.86
CA ALA A 131 5.22 -12.20 -13.01
C ALA A 131 6.14 -11.99 -11.79
N LEU A 132 5.61 -12.16 -10.57
CA LEU A 132 6.41 -12.06 -9.35
C LEU A 132 7.48 -13.16 -9.29
N TYR A 133 7.13 -14.41 -9.65
CA TYR A 133 8.08 -15.52 -9.68
C TYR A 133 9.25 -15.24 -10.63
N LEU A 134 8.97 -14.81 -11.86
CA LEU A 134 10.00 -14.45 -12.84
C LEU A 134 10.87 -13.28 -12.36
N ALA A 135 10.27 -12.26 -11.74
CA ALA A 135 11.02 -11.13 -11.18
C ALA A 135 11.92 -11.54 -10.00
N SER A 136 11.45 -12.46 -9.15
CA SER A 136 12.21 -12.94 -7.98
C SER A 136 13.41 -13.82 -8.38
N THR A 137 13.29 -14.58 -9.48
CA THR A 137 14.34 -15.48 -9.97
C THR A 137 15.36 -14.76 -10.87
N GLY A 138 14.96 -13.68 -11.55
CA GLY A 138 15.84 -12.89 -12.43
C GLY A 138 17.02 -12.19 -11.73
N LYS A 139 17.02 -12.06 -10.39
CA LYS A 139 18.12 -11.48 -9.61
C LYS A 139 19.18 -12.48 -9.13
N THR A 140 19.09 -13.76 -9.49
CA THR A 140 20.10 -14.77 -9.12
C THR A 140 21.30 -14.87 -10.07
N GLY A 141 21.45 -13.94 -11.03
CA GLY A 141 22.52 -13.98 -12.03
C GLY A 141 23.15 -12.63 -12.31
N THR A 142 23.77 -11.98 -11.31
CA THR A 142 24.96 -11.11 -11.44
C THR A 142 25.37 -10.65 -10.04
N GLY A 143 26.41 -11.30 -9.50
CA GLY A 143 27.32 -10.67 -8.54
C GLY A 143 28.33 -9.77 -9.27
#